data_AF-A0AAD0FYV1-F1
#
_entry.id   AF-A0AAD0FYV1-F1
#
_cell.length_a   1.000
_cell.length_b   1.000
_cell.length_c   1.000
_cell.angle_alpha   90.00
_cell.angle_beta   90.00
_cell.angle_gamma   90.00
#
_symmetry.space_group_name_H-M   'P 1'
#
loop_
_entity.id
_entity.type
_entity.pdbx_description
1 polymer ?
#
loop_
_entity_poly.entity_id
_entity_poly.type
_entity_poly.pdbx_seq_one_letter_code
_entity_poly.pdbx_strand_id
1 'polypeptide(L)'
;MQKIIKLAITILTLSFLGGCASTLKPTELQSVKTVGIINQFPDTPNFVTIGTTIFNNEYAQVNDPTFSKLLTDSVINRLKNKGFQVQLIEEAQRQKYDMIIELIPRDVYATPGTYGYGVNQRSAFGNAMQANTYVALNIAPYINGKKKCSACYLQKLMPINIEELPATWDELSDADKQHVSEVLRKNIESSINEILMQTGL
;
A
#
# COMPACT_ATOMS: atom_id res chain seq x y z
N MET A 1 37.11 38.43 2.14
CA MET A 1 35.77 38.27 1.53
C MET A 1 35.56 36.93 0.83
N GLN A 2 36.45 36.46 -0.06
CA GLN A 2 36.27 35.17 -0.78
C GLN A 2 36.10 33.93 0.12
N LYS A 3 36.77 33.85 1.28
CA LYS A 3 36.63 32.70 2.20
C LYS A 3 35.26 32.63 2.90
N ILE A 4 34.64 33.78 3.17
CA ILE A 4 33.31 33.87 3.81
C ILE A 4 32.22 33.50 2.80
N ILE A 5 32.38 33.91 1.54
CA ILE A 5 31.48 33.54 0.43
C ILE A 5 31.51 32.04 0.16
N LYS A 6 32.70 31.41 0.19
CA LYS A 6 32.82 29.94 0.04
C LYS A 6 32.15 29.19 1.19
N LEU A 7 32.24 29.67 2.43
CA LEU A 7 31.61 29.04 3.59
C LEU A 7 30.08 29.13 3.55
N ALA A 8 29.54 30.27 3.11
CA ALA A 8 28.10 30.48 2.95
C ALA A 8 27.51 29.58 1.85
N ILE A 9 28.22 29.39 0.74
CA ILE A 9 27.78 28.51 -0.36
C ILE A 9 27.76 27.04 0.08
N THR A 10 28.73 26.58 0.89
CA THR A 10 28.75 25.20 1.40
C THR A 10 27.62 24.92 2.40
N ILE A 11 27.24 25.89 3.23
CA ILE A 11 26.11 25.75 4.17
C ILE A 11 24.76 25.77 3.42
N LEU A 12 24.67 26.55 2.34
CA LEU A 12 23.49 26.58 1.47
C LEU A 12 23.35 25.28 0.67
N THR A 13 24.43 24.68 0.17
CA THR A 13 24.35 23.40 -0.55
C THR A 13 24.06 22.21 0.36
N LEU A 14 24.49 22.23 1.62
CA LEU A 14 24.10 21.19 2.60
C LEU A 14 22.62 21.24 3.00
N SER A 15 21.99 22.42 2.95
CA SER A 15 20.55 22.58 3.26
C SER A 15 19.63 22.17 2.11
N PHE A 16 20.15 22.02 0.89
CA PHE A 16 19.42 21.51 -0.27
C PHE A 16 19.52 19.98 -0.49
N LEU A 17 20.29 19.26 0.34
CA LEU A 17 20.47 17.80 0.23
C LEU A 17 19.57 16.98 1.19
N GLY A 18 18.77 17.62 2.03
CA GLY A 18 17.97 16.96 3.07
C GLY A 18 16.48 16.94 2.77
N GLY A 19 16.04 16.15 1.79
CA GLY A 19 14.61 16.02 1.49
C GLY A 19 14.20 14.79 0.69
N CYS A 20 15.11 13.86 0.40
CA CYS A 20 14.74 12.56 -0.16
C CYS A 20 14.14 11.72 0.97
N ALA A 21 12.95 11.18 0.76
CA ALA A 21 12.16 10.42 1.73
C ALA A 21 13.04 9.53 2.64
N SER A 22 13.17 9.92 3.91
CA SER A 22 14.00 9.19 4.84
C SER A 22 13.25 7.97 5.37
N THR A 23 13.85 6.81 5.24
CA THR A 23 13.47 5.62 6.00
C THR A 23 13.58 5.92 7.50
N LEU A 24 12.76 5.24 8.33
CA LEU A 24 12.81 5.44 9.78
C LEU A 24 14.19 5.06 10.30
N LYS A 25 14.83 5.97 11.04
CA LYS A 25 16.14 5.69 11.61
C LYS A 25 16.00 4.75 12.81
N PRO A 26 16.93 3.80 13.02
CA PRO A 26 16.90 2.94 14.21
C PRO A 26 16.82 3.70 15.52
N THR A 27 17.46 4.88 15.61
CA THR A 27 17.41 5.77 16.78
C THR A 27 16.01 6.32 17.07
N GLU A 28 15.17 6.51 16.05
CA GLU A 28 13.79 6.94 16.22
C GLU A 28 12.90 5.81 16.72
N LEU A 29 13.25 4.56 16.42
CA LEU A 29 12.51 3.37 16.83
C LEU A 29 12.84 2.90 18.24
N GLN A 30 14.01 3.27 18.80
CA GLN A 30 14.42 2.87 20.14
C GLN A 30 13.45 3.30 21.25
N SER A 31 12.76 4.43 21.06
CA SER A 31 11.77 4.94 22.03
C SER A 31 10.38 4.34 21.83
N VAL A 32 10.14 3.59 20.75
CA VAL A 32 8.81 3.07 20.40
C VAL A 32 8.61 1.68 20.99
N LYS A 33 7.57 1.52 21.82
CA LYS A 33 7.17 0.21 22.36
C LYS A 33 5.80 -0.22 21.86
N THR A 34 4.88 0.74 21.76
CA THR A 34 3.49 0.54 21.37
C THR A 34 3.22 1.14 20.00
N VAL A 35 2.50 0.40 19.17
CA VAL A 35 2.16 0.81 17.79
C VAL A 35 0.67 0.64 17.55
N GLY A 36 0.01 1.73 17.18
CA GLY A 36 -1.37 1.73 16.69
C GLY A 36 -1.39 1.64 15.17
N ILE A 37 -2.21 0.75 14.62
CA ILE A 37 -2.47 0.65 13.18
C ILE A 37 -3.83 1.24 12.88
N ILE A 38 -3.90 2.11 11.88
CA ILE A 38 -5.16 2.67 11.36
C ILE A 38 -5.29 2.22 9.91
N ASN A 39 -6.31 1.42 9.64
CA ASN A 39 -6.58 0.92 8.29
C ASN A 39 -7.57 1.87 7.58
N GLN A 40 -7.17 2.45 6.45
CA GLN A 40 -8.04 3.27 5.60
C GLN A 40 -8.42 2.54 4.31
N PHE A 41 -8.07 1.25 4.17
CA PHE A 41 -8.47 0.44 3.02
C PHE A 41 -9.97 0.17 2.99
N PRO A 42 -10.56 -0.01 1.80
CA PRO A 42 -11.90 -0.56 1.69
C PRO A 42 -11.95 -1.96 2.32
N ASP A 43 -13.09 -2.36 2.86
CA ASP A 43 -13.24 -3.67 3.51
C ASP A 43 -13.11 -4.84 2.53
N THR A 44 -13.47 -4.60 1.26
CA THR A 44 -13.43 -5.59 0.18
C THR A 44 -12.55 -5.11 -0.97
N PRO A 45 -11.80 -6.01 -1.64
CA PRO A 45 -11.04 -5.66 -2.84
C PRO A 45 -11.95 -5.18 -3.97
N ASN A 46 -11.45 -4.30 -4.85
CA ASN A 46 -12.17 -3.99 -6.08
C ASN A 46 -11.90 -5.06 -7.16
N PHE A 47 -12.87 -5.24 -8.04
CA PHE A 47 -12.79 -6.10 -9.22
C PHE A 47 -13.14 -5.24 -10.44
N VAL A 48 -12.18 -4.99 -11.32
CA VAL A 48 -12.31 -3.94 -12.34
C VAL A 48 -11.92 -4.43 -13.72
N THR A 49 -12.84 -4.37 -14.68
CA THR A 49 -12.50 -4.58 -16.10
C THR A 49 -12.61 -3.26 -16.84
N ILE A 50 -11.63 -2.96 -17.69
CA ILE A 50 -11.46 -1.65 -18.31
C ILE A 50 -11.41 -1.84 -19.82
N GLY A 51 -12.45 -1.41 -20.51
CA GLY A 51 -12.50 -1.45 -21.96
C GLY A 51 -11.67 -0.35 -22.64
N THR A 52 -11.85 -0.24 -23.96
CA THR A 52 -11.18 0.77 -24.79
C THR A 52 -11.82 2.16 -24.67
N THR A 53 -13.06 2.25 -24.18
CA THR A 53 -13.77 3.49 -23.88
C THR A 53 -14.25 3.49 -22.43
N ILE A 54 -14.45 4.67 -21.84
CA ILE A 54 -14.90 4.80 -20.44
C ILE A 54 -16.25 4.13 -20.15
N PHE A 55 -17.07 3.94 -21.19
CA PHE A 55 -18.41 3.33 -21.09
C PHE A 55 -18.36 1.80 -21.01
N ASN A 56 -17.19 1.21 -21.23
CA ASN A 56 -16.95 -0.23 -21.17
C ASN A 56 -16.17 -0.61 -19.90
N ASN A 57 -16.14 0.26 -18.90
CA ASN A 57 -15.52 -0.04 -17.63
C ASN A 57 -16.56 -0.64 -16.69
N GLU A 58 -16.27 -1.82 -16.16
CA GLU A 58 -17.08 -2.46 -15.13
C GLU A 58 -16.35 -2.39 -13.79
N TYR A 59 -17.12 -2.08 -12.75
CA TYR A 59 -16.63 -1.91 -11.40
C TYR A 59 -17.46 -2.78 -10.45
N ALA A 60 -16.84 -3.82 -9.92
CA ALA A 60 -17.42 -4.72 -8.94
C ALA A 60 -16.48 -4.84 -7.72
N GLN A 61 -16.87 -5.68 -6.77
CA GLN A 61 -16.06 -6.01 -5.60
C GLN A 61 -15.78 -7.51 -5.57
N VAL A 62 -14.61 -7.87 -5.05
CA VAL A 62 -14.34 -9.23 -4.59
C VAL A 62 -15.08 -9.35 -3.25
N ASN A 63 -16.19 -10.08 -3.23
CA ASN A 63 -17.10 -10.20 -2.08
C ASN A 63 -16.52 -11.07 -0.95
N ASP A 64 -15.30 -10.76 -0.50
CA ASP A 64 -14.57 -11.48 0.54
C ASP A 64 -13.87 -10.49 1.50
N PRO A 65 -14.40 -10.29 2.74
CA PRO A 65 -13.81 -9.37 3.71
C PRO A 65 -12.51 -9.90 4.34
N THR A 66 -12.13 -11.17 4.10
CA THR A 66 -10.92 -11.76 4.69
C THR A 66 -9.64 -11.08 4.20
N PHE A 67 -9.67 -10.42 3.03
CA PHE A 67 -8.54 -9.67 2.50
C PHE A 67 -8.19 -8.42 3.32
N SER A 68 -9.18 -7.69 3.83
CA SER A 68 -8.93 -6.54 4.72
C SER A 68 -8.25 -7.01 6.01
N LYS A 69 -8.74 -8.12 6.58
CA LYS A 69 -8.12 -8.75 7.75
C LYS A 69 -6.68 -9.20 7.46
N LEU A 70 -6.43 -9.83 6.31
CA LEU A 70 -5.09 -10.27 5.89
C LEU A 70 -4.12 -9.08 5.78
N LEU A 71 -4.57 -7.97 5.18
CA LEU A 71 -3.78 -6.74 5.08
C LEU A 71 -3.33 -6.27 6.47
N THR A 72 -4.28 -6.13 7.41
CA THR A 72 -3.97 -5.66 8.76
C THR A 72 -3.13 -6.64 9.56
N ASP A 73 -3.43 -7.95 9.46
CA ASP A 73 -2.70 -8.99 10.19
C ASP A 73 -1.26 -9.10 9.70
N SER A 74 -1.02 -8.93 8.40
CA SER A 74 0.33 -8.95 7.83
C SER A 74 1.22 -7.86 8.45
N VAL A 75 0.66 -6.65 8.61
CA VAL A 75 1.36 -5.52 9.25
C VAL A 75 1.58 -5.79 10.73
N ILE A 76 0.53 -6.21 11.45
CA ILE A 76 0.59 -6.50 12.88
C ILE A 76 1.63 -7.59 13.17
N ASN A 77 1.60 -8.70 12.44
CA ASN A 77 2.52 -9.82 12.65
C ASN A 77 3.96 -9.41 12.37
N ARG A 78 4.20 -8.65 11.30
CA ARG A 78 5.54 -8.16 10.97
C ARG A 78 6.12 -7.30 12.08
N LEU A 79 5.34 -6.36 12.61
CA LEU A 79 5.77 -5.46 13.67
C LEU A 79 5.91 -6.16 15.03
N LYS A 80 5.02 -7.10 15.36
CA LYS A 80 5.17 -7.96 16.54
C LYS A 80 6.46 -8.78 16.49
N ASN A 81 6.82 -9.31 15.32
CA ASN A 81 8.09 -10.02 15.12
C ASN A 81 9.32 -9.10 15.30
N LYS A 82 9.15 -7.78 15.23
CA LYS A 82 10.18 -6.78 15.59
C LYS A 82 10.18 -6.40 17.07
N GLY A 83 9.30 -6.97 17.89
CA GLY A 83 9.22 -6.74 19.33
C GLY A 83 8.27 -5.63 19.77
N PHE A 84 7.48 -5.06 18.86
CA PHE A 84 6.49 -4.04 19.20
C PHE A 84 5.20 -4.65 19.78
N GLN A 85 4.54 -3.91 20.67
CA GLN A 85 3.16 -4.18 21.08
C GLN A 85 2.21 -3.48 20.09
N VAL A 86 1.48 -4.25 19.29
CA VAL A 86 0.73 -3.70 18.14
C VAL A 86 -0.75 -3.98 18.27
N GLN A 87 -1.57 -2.97 17.99
CA GLN A 87 -3.04 -3.07 17.97
C GLN A 87 -3.61 -2.31 16.78
N LEU A 88 -4.67 -2.87 16.16
CA LEU A 88 -5.54 -2.12 15.26
C LEU A 88 -6.41 -1.18 16.12
N ILE A 89 -6.49 0.09 15.72
CA ILE A 89 -7.14 1.14 16.53
C ILE A 89 -7.99 2.06 15.67
N GLU A 90 -8.87 2.79 16.33
CA GLU A 90 -9.59 3.92 15.74
C GLU A 90 -8.78 5.21 15.86
N GLU A 91 -9.07 6.17 14.98
CA GLU A 91 -8.40 7.49 14.95
C GLU A 91 -8.42 8.21 16.31
N ALA A 92 -9.52 8.10 17.06
CA ALA A 92 -9.68 8.72 18.38
C ALA A 92 -8.67 8.20 19.43
N GLN A 93 -8.06 7.04 19.19
CA GLN A 93 -7.12 6.41 20.13
C GLN A 93 -5.65 6.74 19.81
N ARG A 94 -5.38 7.52 18.75
CA ARG A 94 -4.03 7.84 18.26
C ARG A 94 -3.04 8.26 19.35
N GLN A 95 -3.48 9.07 20.31
CA GLN A 95 -2.60 9.65 21.35
C GLN A 95 -2.13 8.63 22.39
N LYS A 96 -2.62 7.38 22.37
CA LYS A 96 -2.28 6.33 23.34
C LYS A 96 -1.07 5.49 22.96
N TYR A 97 -0.48 5.70 21.78
CA TYR A 97 0.58 4.87 21.24
C TYR A 97 1.82 5.71 20.90
N ASP A 98 3.01 5.12 21.07
CA ASP A 98 4.28 5.79 20.77
C ASP A 98 4.44 6.07 19.27
N MET A 99 3.94 5.14 18.45
CA MET A 99 3.92 5.24 17.00
C MET A 99 2.56 4.87 16.42
N ILE A 100 2.20 5.54 15.34
CA ILE A 100 0.98 5.27 14.58
C ILE A 100 1.38 4.97 13.14
N ILE A 101 0.81 3.91 12.57
CA ILE A 101 0.98 3.59 11.16
C ILE A 101 -0.39 3.63 10.50
N GLU A 102 -0.57 4.58 9.59
CA GLU A 102 -1.73 4.60 8.71
C GLU A 102 -1.44 3.76 7.47
N LEU A 103 -2.35 2.85 7.12
CA LEU A 103 -2.39 2.14 5.87
C LEU A 103 -3.35 2.88 4.93
N ILE A 104 -2.80 3.55 3.92
CA ILE A 104 -3.56 4.47 3.07
C ILE A 104 -3.63 3.88 1.66
N PRO A 105 -4.81 3.52 1.15
CA PRO A 105 -4.95 3.06 -0.22
C PRO A 105 -4.63 4.15 -1.24
N ARG A 106 -4.11 3.75 -2.41
CA ARG A 106 -3.74 4.65 -3.51
C ARG A 106 -4.30 4.14 -4.83
N ASP A 107 -4.45 5.04 -5.79
CA ASP A 107 -4.79 4.67 -7.15
C ASP A 107 -3.63 3.92 -7.82
N VAL A 108 -3.96 2.95 -8.66
CA VAL A 108 -2.99 2.34 -9.57
C VAL A 108 -2.79 3.27 -10.76
N TYR A 109 -1.52 3.59 -11.05
CA TYR A 109 -1.18 4.50 -12.13
C TYR A 109 -1.80 4.06 -13.47
N ALA A 110 -2.43 5.02 -14.16
CA ALA A 110 -3.05 4.84 -15.48
C ALA A 110 -4.12 3.73 -15.56
N THR A 111 -4.75 3.38 -14.43
CA THR A 111 -5.77 2.32 -14.36
C THR A 111 -7.00 2.84 -13.58
N PRO A 112 -7.99 3.45 -14.27
CA PRO A 112 -9.15 4.07 -13.61
C PRO A 112 -9.94 3.12 -12.71
N GLY A 113 -10.41 3.62 -11.57
CA GLY A 113 -11.22 2.88 -10.60
C GLY A 113 -10.51 1.72 -9.90
N THR A 114 -9.18 1.64 -10.03
CA THR A 114 -8.37 0.70 -9.25
C THR A 114 -7.65 1.44 -8.13
N TYR A 115 -8.12 1.23 -6.91
CA TYR A 115 -7.67 1.93 -5.70
C TYR A 115 -7.45 0.93 -4.58
N GLY A 116 -6.35 1.07 -3.83
CA GLY A 116 -6.03 0.15 -2.74
C GLY A 116 -5.61 -1.22 -3.26
N TYR A 117 -6.42 -2.25 -3.07
CA TYR A 117 -6.12 -3.61 -3.54
C TYR A 117 -7.30 -4.21 -4.31
N GLY A 118 -6.99 -5.16 -5.18
CA GLY A 118 -8.00 -5.76 -6.03
C GLY A 118 -7.45 -6.52 -7.22
N VAL A 119 -8.31 -6.67 -8.20
CA VAL A 119 -8.04 -7.33 -9.47
C VAL A 119 -8.43 -6.38 -10.59
N ASN A 120 -7.61 -6.33 -11.64
CA ASN A 120 -7.98 -5.62 -12.84
C ASN A 120 -7.58 -6.35 -14.12
N GLN A 121 -8.30 -6.03 -15.19
CA GLN A 121 -7.87 -6.31 -16.55
C GLN A 121 -8.24 -5.14 -17.45
N ARG A 122 -7.31 -4.75 -18.31
CA ARG A 122 -7.53 -3.72 -19.34
C ARG A 122 -7.71 -4.39 -20.68
N SER A 123 -8.38 -3.72 -21.61
CA SER A 123 -8.49 -4.14 -23.00
C SER A 123 -7.89 -3.08 -23.93
N ALA A 124 -7.25 -3.54 -25.00
CA ALA A 124 -6.67 -2.69 -26.03
C ALA A 124 -7.03 -3.25 -27.42
N PHE A 125 -7.52 -2.39 -28.31
CA PHE A 125 -7.96 -2.78 -29.65
C PHE A 125 -8.96 -3.96 -29.66
N GLY A 126 -9.85 -4.01 -28.66
CA GLY A 126 -10.86 -5.07 -28.52
C GLY A 126 -10.35 -6.36 -27.89
N ASN A 127 -9.06 -6.48 -27.57
CA ASN A 127 -8.49 -7.67 -26.94
C ASN A 127 -8.22 -7.43 -25.46
N ALA A 128 -8.55 -8.41 -24.62
CA ALA A 128 -8.17 -8.43 -23.22
C ALA A 128 -6.63 -8.47 -23.09
N MET A 129 -6.08 -7.60 -22.25
CA MET A 129 -4.67 -7.64 -21.85
C MET A 129 -4.49 -8.55 -20.63
N GLN A 130 -3.26 -8.68 -20.13
CA GLN A 130 -2.98 -9.46 -18.92
C GLN A 130 -3.86 -9.02 -17.73
N ALA A 131 -4.63 -9.95 -17.16
CA ALA A 131 -5.29 -9.76 -15.87
C ALA A 131 -4.26 -9.74 -14.74
N ASN A 132 -4.42 -8.86 -13.77
CA ASN A 132 -3.51 -8.69 -12.64
C ASN A 132 -4.27 -8.53 -11.33
N THR A 133 -3.74 -9.11 -10.26
CA THR A 133 -3.99 -8.57 -8.92
C THR A 133 -3.15 -7.33 -8.73
N TYR A 134 -3.62 -6.40 -7.91
CA TYR A 134 -2.87 -5.21 -7.57
C TYR A 134 -2.96 -4.88 -6.09
N VAL A 135 -1.90 -4.26 -5.58
CA VAL A 135 -1.86 -3.58 -4.29
C VAL A 135 -1.15 -2.25 -4.51
N ALA A 136 -1.82 -1.16 -4.23
CA ALA A 136 -1.32 0.21 -4.30
C ALA A 136 -1.59 0.90 -2.96
N LEU A 137 -0.52 1.19 -2.23
CA LEU A 137 -0.61 1.68 -0.86
C LEU A 137 0.46 2.71 -0.54
N ASN A 138 0.15 3.59 0.39
CA ASN A 138 1.14 4.25 1.21
C ASN A 138 1.09 3.67 2.63
N ILE A 139 2.23 3.69 3.31
CA ILE A 139 2.24 3.72 4.77
C ILE A 139 2.72 5.07 5.27
N ALA A 140 2.04 5.61 6.27
CA ALA A 140 2.43 6.84 6.93
C ALA A 140 2.71 6.58 8.42
N PRO A 141 3.99 6.37 8.79
CA PRO A 141 4.37 6.28 10.19
C PRO A 141 4.43 7.68 10.82
N TYR A 142 3.88 7.81 12.03
CA TYR A 142 3.94 9.01 12.86
C TYR A 142 4.54 8.63 14.22
N ILE A 143 5.55 9.38 14.67
CA ILE A 143 6.11 9.26 16.02
C ILE A 143 6.04 10.64 16.66
N ASN A 144 5.45 10.72 17.86
CA ASN A 144 5.18 11.99 18.55
C ASN A 144 4.44 13.00 17.67
N GLY A 145 3.43 12.51 16.94
CA GLY A 145 2.60 13.33 16.02
C GLY A 145 3.30 13.78 14.73
N LYS A 146 4.59 13.49 14.54
CA LYS A 146 5.35 13.88 13.35
C LYS A 146 5.37 12.76 12.33
N LYS A 147 4.88 13.02 11.12
CA LYS A 147 5.00 12.10 9.98
C LYS A 147 6.47 11.86 9.67
N LYS A 148 6.88 10.59 9.61
CA LYS A 148 8.27 10.18 9.44
C LYS A 148 8.62 9.74 8.03
N CYS A 149 7.63 9.40 7.23
CA CYS A 149 7.83 9.13 5.82
C CYS A 149 6.76 9.80 4.95
N SER A 150 7.21 10.61 4.00
CA SER A 150 6.37 11.31 3.03
C SER A 150 6.20 10.55 1.70
N ALA A 151 7.13 9.65 1.34
CA ALA A 151 7.10 8.90 0.08
C ALA A 151 7.17 7.36 0.24
N CYS A 152 6.64 6.83 1.34
CA CYS A 152 6.54 5.39 1.56
C CYS A 152 5.32 4.87 0.84
N TYR A 153 5.46 4.78 -0.48
CA TYR A 153 4.48 4.30 -1.44
C TYR A 153 4.99 3.02 -2.08
N LEU A 154 4.08 2.08 -2.31
CA LEU A 154 4.33 0.90 -3.13
C LEU A 154 3.12 0.66 -4.03
N GLN A 155 3.40 0.29 -5.27
CA GLN A 155 2.41 -0.32 -6.15
C GLN A 155 3.00 -1.61 -6.72
N LYS A 156 2.24 -2.68 -6.59
CA LYS A 156 2.64 -4.00 -7.04
C LYS A 156 1.52 -4.66 -7.82
N LEU A 157 1.87 -5.15 -9.01
CA LEU A 157 0.99 -5.92 -9.88
C LEU A 157 1.51 -7.35 -9.91
N MET A 158 0.62 -8.34 -9.78
CA MET A 158 0.95 -9.74 -10.02
C MET A 158 -0.01 -10.32 -11.06
N PRO A 159 0.52 -10.92 -12.15
CA PRO A 159 -0.33 -11.47 -13.21
C PRO A 159 -1.13 -12.66 -12.70
N ILE A 160 -2.34 -12.82 -13.25
CA ILE A 160 -3.24 -13.95 -13.04
C ILE A 160 -3.42 -14.66 -14.38
N ASN A 161 -3.39 -15.99 -14.38
CA ASN A 161 -3.55 -16.76 -15.61
C ASN A 161 -5.03 -16.95 -15.98
N ILE A 162 -5.73 -15.85 -16.28
CA ILE A 162 -7.10 -15.83 -16.80
C ILE A 162 -7.09 -14.97 -18.06
N GLU A 163 -7.59 -15.53 -19.18
CA GLU A 163 -7.57 -14.88 -20.48
C GLU A 163 -8.47 -13.64 -20.51
N GLU A 164 -9.70 -13.76 -20.01
CA GLU A 164 -10.67 -12.68 -19.94
C GLU A 164 -11.43 -12.75 -18.61
N LEU A 165 -11.40 -11.65 -17.86
CA LEU A 165 -12.21 -11.50 -16.66
C LEU A 165 -13.66 -11.18 -17.06
N PRO A 166 -14.65 -11.79 -16.40
CA PRO A 166 -16.04 -11.39 -16.56
C PRO A 166 -16.28 -9.97 -16.02
N ALA A 167 -17.50 -9.46 -16.15
CA ALA A 167 -17.85 -8.12 -15.65
C ALA A 167 -17.82 -8.07 -14.11
N THR A 168 -18.17 -9.18 -13.46
CA THR A 168 -18.32 -9.23 -12.00
C THR A 168 -17.54 -10.40 -11.38
N TRP A 169 -17.17 -10.25 -10.11
CA TRP A 169 -16.53 -11.32 -9.34
C TRP A 169 -17.38 -12.59 -9.28
N ASP A 170 -18.70 -12.45 -9.16
CA ASP A 170 -19.61 -13.58 -8.94
C ASP A 170 -19.73 -14.49 -10.15
N GLU A 171 -19.46 -13.97 -11.36
CA GLU A 171 -19.45 -14.71 -12.63
C GLU A 171 -18.20 -15.57 -12.84
N LEU A 172 -17.14 -15.39 -12.03
CA LEU A 172 -15.99 -16.27 -12.07
C LEU A 172 -16.35 -17.69 -11.62
N SER A 173 -15.71 -18.68 -12.25
CA SER A 173 -15.75 -20.06 -11.76
C SER A 173 -15.14 -20.15 -10.36
N ASP A 174 -15.54 -21.14 -9.57
CA ASP A 174 -14.97 -21.33 -8.22
C ASP A 174 -13.45 -21.56 -8.26
N ALA A 175 -12.96 -22.24 -9.30
CA ALA A 175 -11.54 -22.45 -9.53
C ALA A 175 -10.80 -21.12 -9.78
N ASP A 176 -11.37 -20.24 -10.61
CA ASP A 176 -10.78 -18.93 -10.88
C ASP A 176 -10.85 -18.01 -9.65
N LYS A 177 -11.97 -18.03 -8.90
CA LYS A 177 -12.09 -17.31 -7.63
C LYS A 177 -11.00 -17.74 -6.66
N GLN A 178 -10.77 -19.05 -6.53
CA GLN A 178 -9.70 -19.58 -5.69
C GLN A 178 -8.32 -19.12 -6.19
N HIS A 179 -8.05 -19.25 -7.50
CA HIS A 179 -6.77 -18.85 -8.08
C HIS A 179 -6.48 -17.35 -7.88
N VAL A 180 -7.45 -16.50 -8.19
CA VAL A 180 -7.37 -15.05 -7.97
C VAL A 180 -7.12 -14.74 -6.50
N SER A 181 -7.83 -15.43 -5.61
CA SER A 181 -7.67 -15.24 -4.17
C SER A 181 -6.25 -15.58 -3.71
N GLU A 182 -5.70 -16.71 -4.13
CA GLU A 182 -4.34 -17.13 -3.80
C GLU A 182 -3.30 -16.11 -4.26
N VAL A 183 -3.42 -15.63 -5.51
CA VAL A 183 -2.50 -14.63 -6.08
C VAL A 183 -2.65 -13.29 -5.32
N LEU A 184 -3.87 -12.87 -4.98
CA LEU A 184 -4.11 -11.61 -4.28
C LEU A 184 -3.57 -11.66 -2.85
N ARG A 185 -3.74 -12.78 -2.14
CA ARG A 185 -3.15 -12.98 -0.80
C ARG A 185 -1.64 -12.84 -0.84
N LYS A 186 -0.99 -13.53 -1.78
CA LYS A 186 0.46 -13.43 -2.01
C LYS A 186 0.90 -12.00 -2.34
N ASN A 187 0.12 -11.30 -3.17
CA ASN A 187 0.42 -9.92 -3.53
C ASN A 187 0.36 -8.99 -2.30
N ILE A 188 -0.69 -9.10 -1.48
CA ILE A 188 -0.85 -8.36 -0.23
C ILE A 188 0.32 -8.62 0.71
N GLU A 189 0.60 -9.87 1.05
CA GLU A 189 1.68 -10.23 1.99
C GLU A 189 3.03 -9.72 1.51
N SER A 190 3.34 -9.92 0.23
CA SER A 190 4.62 -9.48 -0.33
C SER A 190 4.73 -7.95 -0.37
N SER A 191 3.63 -7.25 -0.65
CA SER A 191 3.59 -5.79 -0.71
C SER A 191 3.75 -5.17 0.68
N ILE A 192 3.08 -5.73 1.69
CA ILE A 192 3.24 -5.31 3.08
C ILE A 192 4.66 -5.54 3.56
N ASN A 193 5.23 -6.72 3.31
CA ASN A 193 6.61 -7.00 3.73
C ASN A 193 7.61 -6.04 3.06
N GLU A 194 7.45 -5.83 1.75
CA GLU A 194 8.31 -4.95 0.97
C GLU A 194 8.23 -3.49 1.44
N ILE A 195 7.04 -2.93 1.59
CA ILE A 195 6.90 -1.54 2.00
C ILE A 195 7.39 -1.33 3.43
N LEU A 196 7.09 -2.24 4.37
CA LEU A 196 7.60 -2.13 5.74
C LEU A 196 9.13 -2.17 5.75
N MET A 197 9.75 -3.09 5.01
CA MET A 197 11.21 -3.11 4.86
C MET A 197 11.77 -1.80 4.30
N GLN A 198 11.17 -1.26 3.24
CA GLN A 198 11.58 0.02 2.66
C GLN A 198 11.45 1.17 3.66
N THR A 199 10.50 1.10 4.59
CA THR A 199 10.31 2.13 5.63
C THR A 199 11.20 1.95 6.86
N GLY A 200 11.93 0.85 6.98
CA GLY A 200 12.73 0.48 8.16
C GLY A 200 11.96 -0.33 9.22
N LEU A 201 10.71 -0.71 8.93
CA LEU A 201 9.78 -1.45 9.79
C LEU A 201 9.69 -2.94 9.47
#